data_AF-A0A0J7KS70-F1
#
_entry.id   AF-A0A0J7KS70-F1
#
_cell.length_a   1.000
_cell.length_b   1.000
_cell.length_c   1.000
_cell.angle_alpha   90.00
_cell.angle_beta   90.00
_cell.angle_gamma   90.00
#
_symmetry.space_group_name_H-M   'P 1'
#
loop_
_entity.id
_entity.type
_entity.pdbx_description
1 polymer ?
#
loop_
_entity_poly.entity_id
_entity_poly.type
_entity_poly.pdbx_seq_one_letter_code
_entity_poly.pdbx_strand_id
1 'polypeptide(L)'
;MYKSNQEPDIPAALGLLSHLDNDELKELLNNDGKFEDIVKDIKQFKNLETEKEVLMASNRSLAEFNLSKQPELEEGKQILKELSEQANLLCASVRNKLDEMRDKSGTMTVDTALDLLQAAAAEIEEESEGVAEKFLAGDIEVDEFLDQFLSRRKFMHLRKVKVDKLREIIRKGHSSNSTPGYPIASNFPGITPSIPYPTGPVAMPMPLPSGLPVYRPY
;
A
#
# COMPACT_ATOMS: atom_id res chain seq x y z
N MET A 1 -6.13 -37.43 -13.20
CA MET A 1 -5.58 -38.41 -14.16
C MET A 1 -6.59 -39.54 -14.30
N TYR A 2 -7.46 -39.49 -15.31
CA TYR A 2 -8.30 -40.63 -15.65
C TYR A 2 -7.45 -41.61 -16.46
N LYS A 3 -7.26 -42.83 -15.96
CA LYS A 3 -6.65 -43.89 -16.75
C LYS A 3 -7.67 -44.33 -17.81
N SER A 4 -7.47 -43.82 -19.01
CA SER A 4 -8.19 -44.23 -20.21
C SER A 4 -7.82 -45.67 -20.57
N ASN A 5 -8.86 -46.51 -20.72
CA ASN A 5 -8.86 -47.89 -21.24
C ASN A 5 -8.26 -48.98 -20.34
N GLN A 6 -8.98 -49.33 -19.27
CA GLN A 6 -8.84 -50.66 -18.67
C GLN A 6 -9.70 -51.62 -19.51
N GLU A 7 -9.09 -52.46 -20.35
CA GLU A 7 -9.82 -53.54 -21.01
C GLU A 7 -10.42 -54.48 -19.95
N PRO A 8 -11.66 -54.98 -20.16
CA PRO A 8 -12.28 -55.90 -19.22
C PRO A 8 -11.42 -57.17 -19.09
N ASP A 9 -11.18 -57.61 -17.87
CA ASP A 9 -10.47 -58.86 -17.56
C ASP A 9 -11.40 -60.05 -17.81
N ILE A 10 -11.58 -60.34 -19.10
CA ILE A 10 -12.36 -61.46 -19.59
C ILE A 10 -11.86 -62.80 -19.00
N PRO A 11 -10.54 -63.07 -18.88
CA PRO A 11 -10.05 -64.28 -18.23
C PRO A 11 -10.52 -64.43 -16.78
N ALA A 12 -10.46 -63.38 -15.97
CA ALA A 12 -10.97 -63.43 -14.59
C ALA A 12 -12.49 -63.61 -14.53
N ALA A 13 -13.24 -62.99 -15.45
CA ALA A 13 -14.68 -63.17 -15.56
C ALA A 13 -15.06 -64.61 -15.95
N LEU A 14 -14.36 -65.21 -16.93
CA LEU A 14 -14.58 -66.59 -17.34
C LEU A 14 -14.21 -67.60 -16.25
N GLY A 15 -13.23 -67.29 -15.40
CA GLY A 15 -12.89 -68.11 -14.23
C GLY A 15 -14.00 -68.20 -13.19
N LEU A 16 -14.88 -67.19 -13.08
CA LEU A 16 -16.07 -67.24 -12.23
C LEU A 16 -17.17 -68.13 -12.83
N LEU A 17 -17.15 -68.32 -14.15
CA LEU A 17 -18.13 -69.11 -14.89
C LEU A 17 -17.72 -70.58 -15.07
N SER A 18 -16.44 -70.91 -14.89
CA SER A 18 -15.89 -72.25 -15.20
C SER A 18 -16.39 -73.39 -14.29
N HIS A 19 -17.06 -73.06 -13.19
CA HIS A 19 -17.58 -74.03 -12.23
C HIS A 19 -19.09 -74.25 -12.33
N LEU A 20 -19.78 -73.53 -13.22
CA LEU A 20 -21.23 -73.63 -13.43
C LEU A 20 -21.56 -74.75 -14.41
N ASP A 21 -22.68 -75.44 -14.18
CA ASP A 21 -23.20 -76.45 -15.11
C ASP A 21 -24.04 -75.84 -16.26
N ASN A 22 -24.52 -76.67 -17.20
CA ASN A 22 -25.23 -76.18 -18.38
C ASN A 22 -26.59 -75.54 -18.05
N ASP A 23 -27.24 -76.01 -16.99
CA ASP A 23 -28.55 -75.51 -16.57
C ASP A 23 -28.38 -74.19 -15.82
N GLU A 24 -27.35 -74.06 -14.98
CA GLU A 24 -26.93 -72.82 -14.32
C GLU A 24 -26.47 -71.74 -15.32
N LEU A 25 -25.70 -72.12 -16.36
CA LEU A 25 -25.29 -71.19 -17.43
C LEU A 25 -26.48 -70.72 -18.27
N LYS A 26 -27.44 -71.61 -18.56
CA LYS A 26 -28.70 -71.22 -19.23
C LYS A 26 -29.53 -70.30 -18.34
N GLU A 27 -29.57 -70.55 -17.04
CA GLU A 27 -30.29 -69.69 -16.12
C GLU A 27 -29.64 -68.29 -16.05
N LEU A 28 -28.30 -68.23 -16.01
CA LEU A 28 -27.55 -66.98 -16.06
C LEU A 28 -27.79 -66.21 -17.36
N LEU A 29 -27.80 -66.90 -18.50
CA LEU A 29 -28.06 -66.29 -19.81
C LEU A 29 -29.46 -65.69 -19.92
N ASN A 30 -30.44 -66.25 -19.20
CA ASN A 30 -31.83 -65.83 -19.24
C ASN A 30 -32.22 -64.91 -18.06
N ASN A 31 -31.28 -64.56 -17.17
CA ASN A 31 -31.54 -63.73 -15.99
C ASN A 31 -30.46 -62.65 -15.83
N ASP A 32 -30.76 -61.46 -16.36
CA ASP A 32 -29.87 -60.30 -16.32
C ASP A 32 -29.46 -59.91 -14.89
N GLY A 33 -30.32 -60.10 -13.89
CA GLY A 33 -29.99 -59.80 -12.49
C GLY A 33 -28.89 -60.72 -11.94
N LYS A 34 -28.97 -62.02 -12.23
CA LYS A 34 -27.91 -62.97 -11.86
C LYS A 34 -26.60 -62.69 -12.60
N PHE A 35 -26.70 -62.32 -13.88
CA PHE A 35 -25.55 -61.92 -14.67
C PHE A 35 -24.86 -60.67 -14.08
N GLU A 36 -25.63 -59.63 -13.74
CA GLU A 36 -25.16 -58.41 -13.10
C GLU A 36 -24.43 -58.70 -11.77
N ASP A 37 -24.95 -59.64 -10.98
CA ASP A 37 -24.34 -60.01 -9.70
C ASP A 37 -22.98 -60.72 -9.89
N ILE A 38 -22.84 -61.60 -10.90
CA ILE A 38 -21.53 -62.16 -11.27
C ILE A 38 -20.58 -61.07 -11.76
N VAL A 39 -21.07 -60.09 -12.52
CA VAL A 39 -20.25 -58.96 -13.00
C VAL A 39 -19.74 -58.11 -11.83
N LYS A 40 -20.58 -57.84 -10.82
CA LYS A 40 -20.17 -57.16 -9.58
C LYS A 40 -19.11 -57.96 -8.80
N ASP A 41 -19.10 -59.27 -8.96
CA ASP A 41 -18.13 -60.14 -8.32
C ASP A 41 -16.74 -60.16 -8.97
N ILE A 42 -16.62 -59.66 -10.21
CA ILE A 42 -15.34 -59.53 -10.91
C ILE A 42 -14.42 -58.57 -10.13
N LYS A 43 -13.17 -59.03 -9.88
CA LYS A 43 -12.16 -58.27 -9.13
C LYS A 43 -11.93 -56.85 -9.66
N GLN A 44 -11.93 -56.69 -10.99
CA GLN A 44 -11.81 -55.36 -11.61
C GLN A 44 -12.98 -54.44 -11.22
N PHE A 45 -14.22 -54.94 -11.21
CA PHE A 45 -15.40 -54.15 -10.84
C PHE A 45 -15.38 -53.78 -9.36
N LYS A 46 -15.02 -54.72 -8.47
CA LYS A 46 -14.82 -54.42 -7.05
C LYS A 46 -13.77 -53.34 -6.82
N ASN A 47 -12.63 -53.43 -7.51
CA ASN A 47 -11.58 -52.43 -7.40
C ASN A 47 -12.07 -51.05 -7.84
N LEU A 48 -12.80 -50.96 -8.97
CA LEU A 48 -13.39 -49.72 -9.45
C LEU A 48 -14.42 -49.14 -8.46
N GLU A 49 -15.28 -49.98 -7.89
CA GLU A 49 -16.26 -49.53 -6.89
C GLU A 49 -15.55 -49.00 -5.64
N THR A 50 -14.49 -49.68 -5.16
CA THR A 50 -13.69 -49.18 -4.04
C THR A 50 -12.97 -47.88 -4.36
N GLU A 51 -12.43 -47.72 -5.58
CA GLU A 51 -11.78 -46.47 -6.01
C GLU A 51 -12.79 -45.32 -6.06
N LYS A 52 -13.98 -45.58 -6.59
CA LYS A 52 -15.10 -44.63 -6.59
C LYS A 52 -15.49 -44.24 -5.16
N GLU A 53 -15.66 -45.20 -4.24
CA GLU A 53 -15.99 -44.90 -2.84
C GLU A 53 -14.91 -44.04 -2.17
N VAL A 54 -13.63 -44.38 -2.39
CA VAL A 54 -12.50 -43.59 -1.87
C VAL A 54 -12.49 -42.17 -2.43
N LEU A 55 -12.71 -42.01 -3.75
CA LEU A 55 -12.78 -40.70 -4.39
C LEU A 55 -13.98 -39.89 -3.91
N MET A 56 -15.14 -40.51 -3.74
CA MET A 56 -16.33 -39.86 -3.21
C MET A 56 -16.12 -39.41 -1.76
N ALA A 57 -15.54 -40.26 -0.92
CA ALA A 57 -15.21 -39.92 0.46
C ALA A 57 -14.20 -38.78 0.50
N SER A 58 -13.14 -38.83 -0.31
CA SER A 58 -12.12 -37.78 -0.40
C SER A 58 -12.69 -36.44 -0.87
N ASN A 59 -13.51 -36.45 -1.93
CA ASN A 59 -14.17 -35.26 -2.43
C ASN A 59 -15.11 -34.65 -1.38
N ARG A 60 -15.87 -35.49 -0.70
CA ARG A 60 -16.76 -35.07 0.39
C ARG A 60 -15.98 -34.44 1.54
N SER A 61 -14.92 -35.09 2.03
CA SER A 61 -14.09 -34.53 3.09
C SER A 61 -13.46 -33.19 2.69
N LEU A 62 -13.03 -33.05 1.43
CA LEU A 62 -12.47 -31.80 0.93
C LEU A 62 -13.54 -30.69 0.83
N ALA A 63 -14.75 -31.03 0.39
CA ALA A 63 -15.87 -30.10 0.33
C ALA A 63 -16.27 -29.63 1.74
N GLU A 64 -16.38 -30.55 2.70
CA GLU A 64 -16.67 -30.25 4.10
C GLU A 64 -15.57 -29.38 4.72
N PHE A 65 -14.29 -29.67 4.46
CA PHE A 65 -13.18 -28.83 4.90
C PHE A 65 -13.23 -27.42 4.29
N ASN A 66 -13.47 -27.30 2.98
CA ASN A 66 -13.59 -26.00 2.32
C ASN A 66 -14.76 -25.18 2.89
N LEU A 67 -15.91 -25.81 3.14
CA LEU A 67 -17.06 -25.17 3.79
C LEU A 67 -16.72 -24.73 5.22
N SER A 68 -15.94 -25.53 5.96
CA SER A 68 -15.47 -25.16 7.31
C SER A 68 -14.55 -23.93 7.33
N LYS A 69 -13.87 -23.65 6.21
CA LYS A 69 -12.98 -22.50 6.04
C LYS A 69 -13.66 -21.24 5.53
N GLN A 70 -14.86 -21.36 4.96
CA GLN A 70 -15.65 -20.23 4.51
C GLN A 70 -15.91 -19.16 5.59
N PRO A 71 -16.29 -19.49 6.85
CA PRO A 71 -16.54 -18.46 7.87
C PRO A 71 -15.29 -17.65 8.23
N GLU A 72 -14.14 -18.32 8.41
CA GLU A 72 -12.86 -17.66 8.70
C GLU A 72 -12.43 -16.72 7.57
N LEU A 73 -12.63 -17.15 6.31
CA LEU A 73 -12.36 -16.33 5.14
C LEU A 73 -13.27 -15.09 5.06
N GLU A 74 -14.56 -15.27 5.33
CA GLU A 74 -15.54 -14.19 5.26
C GLU A 74 -15.32 -13.16 6.39
N GLU A 75 -15.01 -13.62 7.60
CA GLU A 75 -14.58 -12.76 8.70
C GLU A 75 -13.32 -11.96 8.34
N GLY A 76 -12.28 -12.64 7.83
CA GLY A 76 -11.05 -11.98 7.40
C GLY A 76 -11.28 -10.92 6.31
N LYS A 77 -12.15 -11.19 5.33
CA LYS A 77 -12.55 -10.20 4.31
C LYS A 77 -13.26 -9.01 4.93
N GLN A 78 -14.16 -9.24 5.88
CA GLN A 78 -14.91 -8.17 6.53
C GLN A 78 -13.98 -7.26 7.35
N ILE A 79 -13.05 -7.84 8.12
CA ILE A 79 -12.03 -7.09 8.86
C ILE A 79 -11.15 -6.27 7.89
N LEU A 80 -10.71 -6.89 6.79
CA LEU A 80 -9.89 -6.19 5.79
C LEU A 80 -10.64 -5.00 5.18
N LYS A 81 -11.92 -5.18 4.88
CA LYS A 81 -12.78 -4.12 4.34
C LYS A 81 -12.92 -2.97 5.34
N GLU A 82 -13.20 -3.28 6.60
CA GLU A 82 -13.31 -2.28 7.66
C GLU A 82 -12.00 -1.51 7.84
N LEU A 83 -10.86 -2.22 7.94
CA LEU A 83 -9.56 -1.59 8.10
C LEU A 83 -9.20 -0.72 6.88
N SER A 84 -9.53 -1.16 5.67
CA SER A 84 -9.34 -0.37 4.45
C SER A 84 -10.17 0.91 4.48
N GLU A 85 -11.41 0.84 4.95
CA GLU A 85 -12.29 2.02 5.07
C GLU A 85 -11.75 3.00 6.12
N GLN A 86 -11.34 2.50 7.29
CA GLN A 86 -10.71 3.32 8.33
C GLN A 86 -9.43 3.99 7.82
N ALA A 87 -8.58 3.26 7.10
CA ALA A 87 -7.36 3.81 6.50
C ALA A 87 -7.67 4.92 5.48
N ASN A 88 -8.68 4.72 4.63
CA ASN A 88 -9.13 5.73 3.66
C ASN A 88 -9.62 7.00 4.36
N LEU A 89 -10.43 6.87 5.41
CA LEU A 89 -10.91 8.00 6.22
C LEU A 89 -9.75 8.75 6.87
N LEU A 90 -8.78 8.03 7.43
CA LEU A 90 -7.61 8.64 8.05
C LEU A 90 -6.74 9.37 7.03
N CYS A 91 -6.51 8.77 5.85
CA CYS A 91 -5.79 9.41 4.75
C CYS A 91 -6.50 10.69 4.28
N ALA A 92 -7.83 10.66 4.14
CA ALA A 92 -8.62 11.84 3.79
C ALA A 92 -8.52 12.93 4.87
N SER A 93 -8.57 12.55 6.15
CA SER A 93 -8.41 13.46 7.28
C SER A 93 -7.02 14.12 7.29
N VAL A 94 -5.95 13.35 7.08
CA VAL A 94 -4.59 13.86 6.97
C VAL A 94 -4.46 14.81 5.77
N ARG A 95 -5.03 14.45 4.62
CA ARG A 95 -5.03 15.30 3.42
C ARG A 95 -5.72 16.64 3.70
N ASN A 96 -6.92 16.61 4.27
CA ASN A 96 -7.66 17.83 4.61
C ASN A 96 -6.87 18.71 5.59
N LYS A 97 -6.23 18.12 6.61
CA LYS A 97 -5.38 18.88 7.53
C LYS A 97 -4.16 19.48 6.85
N LEU A 98 -3.55 18.78 5.91
CA LEU A 98 -2.41 19.28 5.14
C LEU A 98 -2.82 20.44 4.22
N ASP A 99 -3.99 20.33 3.57
CA ASP A 99 -4.55 21.40 2.75
C ASP A 99 -4.92 22.62 3.63
N GLU A 100 -5.57 22.43 4.78
CA GLU A 100 -5.83 23.52 5.73
C GLU A 100 -4.55 24.19 6.24
N MET A 101 -3.50 23.41 6.53
CA MET A 101 -2.20 23.94 6.93
C MET A 101 -1.56 24.76 5.81
N ARG A 102 -1.67 24.29 4.56
CA ARG A 102 -1.18 25.01 3.39
C ARG A 102 -1.93 26.33 3.19
N ASP A 103 -3.25 26.32 3.32
CA ASP A 103 -4.07 27.52 3.21
C ASP A 103 -3.74 28.54 4.32
N LYS A 104 -3.58 28.07 5.57
CA LYS A 104 -3.22 28.92 6.72
C LYS A 104 -1.78 29.43 6.65
N SER A 105 -0.85 28.66 6.13
CA SER A 105 0.58 29.04 6.04
C SER A 105 0.82 30.14 5.00
N GLY A 106 -0.14 30.42 4.12
CA GLY A 106 0.03 31.35 3.01
C GLY A 106 1.10 30.90 2.02
N THR A 107 1.18 31.56 0.87
CA THR A 107 2.20 31.27 -0.15
C THR A 107 3.55 31.92 0.14
N MET A 108 3.63 32.78 1.17
CA MET A 108 4.83 33.54 1.51
C MET A 108 5.80 32.68 2.29
N THR A 109 6.84 32.18 1.62
CA THR A 109 7.93 31.50 2.31
C THR A 109 8.77 32.50 3.10
N VAL A 110 9.46 32.01 4.13
CA VAL A 110 10.37 32.83 4.94
C VAL A 110 11.48 33.45 4.07
N ASP A 111 11.95 32.72 3.05
CA ASP A 111 12.91 33.23 2.07
C ASP A 111 12.33 34.35 1.21
N THR A 112 11.09 34.20 0.72
CA THR A 112 10.42 35.26 -0.05
C THR A 112 10.22 36.52 0.81
N ALA A 113 9.85 36.36 2.09
CA ALA A 113 9.74 37.48 3.02
C ALA A 113 11.09 38.18 3.28
N LEU A 114 12.17 37.40 3.33
CA LEU A 114 13.53 37.92 3.48
C LEU A 114 13.96 38.74 2.25
N ASP A 115 13.70 38.25 1.05
CA ASP A 115 14.04 38.95 -0.21
C ASP A 115 13.26 40.25 -0.35
N LEU A 116 11.95 40.23 -0.06
CA LEU A 116 11.12 41.43 -0.05
C LEU A 116 11.60 42.48 0.97
N LEU A 117 12.02 42.04 2.16
CA LEU A 117 12.54 42.95 3.17
C LEU A 117 13.90 43.55 2.78
N GLN A 118 14.75 42.78 2.07
CA GLN A 118 16.01 43.29 1.51
C GLN A 118 15.76 44.32 0.41
N ALA A 119 14.84 44.05 -0.51
CA ALA A 119 14.44 44.99 -1.55
C ALA A 119 13.91 46.30 -0.93
N ALA A 120 13.01 46.19 0.05
CA ALA A 120 12.49 47.36 0.76
C ALA A 120 13.57 48.11 1.57
N ALA A 121 14.65 47.44 2.00
CA ALA A 121 15.79 48.09 2.66
C ALA A 121 16.67 48.85 1.66
N ALA A 122 16.85 48.31 0.45
CA ALA A 122 17.58 48.95 -0.63
C ALA A 122 16.82 50.16 -1.21
N GLU A 123 15.50 50.02 -1.38
CA GLU A 123 14.64 51.12 -1.87
C GLU A 123 14.70 52.35 -0.95
N ILE A 124 14.53 52.17 0.37
CA ILE A 124 14.61 53.29 1.32
C ILE A 124 16.05 53.84 1.47
N GLU A 125 17.07 53.03 1.16
CA GLU A 125 18.45 53.49 1.09
C GLU A 125 18.63 54.42 -0.11
N GLU A 126 18.21 54.01 -1.30
CA GLU A 126 18.21 54.82 -2.52
C GLU A 126 17.42 56.12 -2.34
N GLU A 127 16.22 56.05 -1.75
CA GLU A 127 15.44 57.24 -1.43
C GLU A 127 16.18 58.21 -0.49
N SER A 128 16.95 57.68 0.48
CA SER A 128 17.74 58.50 1.39
C SER A 128 18.94 59.15 0.69
N GLU A 129 19.57 58.46 -0.26
CA GLU A 129 20.63 59.04 -1.10
C GLU A 129 20.05 60.13 -2.01
N GLY A 130 18.87 59.92 -2.61
CA GLY A 130 18.20 60.95 -3.41
C GLY A 130 17.87 62.22 -2.61
N VAL A 131 17.54 62.11 -1.32
CA VAL A 131 17.38 63.27 -0.42
C VAL A 131 18.72 63.97 -0.18
N ALA A 132 19.81 63.21 -0.01
CA ALA A 132 21.14 63.77 0.15
C ALA A 132 21.63 64.50 -1.12
N GLU A 133 21.38 63.93 -2.30
CA GLU A 133 21.72 64.55 -3.58
C GLU A 133 20.99 65.89 -3.78
N LYS A 134 19.69 65.96 -3.48
CA LYS A 134 18.90 67.21 -3.52
C LYS A 134 19.47 68.29 -2.59
N PHE A 135 19.87 67.89 -1.38
CA PHE A 135 20.50 68.83 -0.44
C PHE A 135 21.84 69.35 -0.96
N LEU A 136 22.68 68.47 -1.53
CA LEU A 136 23.97 68.85 -2.12
C LEU A 136 23.82 69.73 -3.37
N ALA A 137 22.73 69.57 -4.11
CA ALA A 137 22.36 70.42 -5.24
C ALA A 137 21.81 71.80 -4.80
N GLY A 138 21.45 71.95 -3.52
CA GLY A 138 20.83 73.17 -2.99
C GLY A 138 19.32 73.26 -3.26
N ASP A 139 18.67 72.15 -3.63
CA ASP A 139 17.24 72.11 -3.94
C ASP A 139 16.35 72.13 -2.69
N ILE A 140 16.89 71.79 -1.52
CA ILE A 140 16.19 71.75 -0.23
C ILE A 140 17.02 72.40 0.89
N GLU A 141 16.34 72.98 1.88
CA GLU A 141 16.97 73.61 3.04
C GLU A 141 17.39 72.60 4.11
N VAL A 142 18.23 73.02 5.06
CA VAL A 142 18.85 72.11 6.04
C VAL A 142 17.83 71.44 6.95
N ASP A 143 16.77 72.15 7.36
CA ASP A 143 15.76 71.62 8.27
C ASP A 143 14.92 70.53 7.57
N GLU A 144 14.58 70.75 6.29
CA GLU A 144 13.87 69.78 5.45
C GLU A 144 14.72 68.54 5.18
N PHE A 145 16.02 68.73 4.89
CA PHE A 145 16.96 67.62 4.73
C PHE A 145 17.04 66.77 5.99
N LEU A 146 17.22 67.39 7.17
CA LEU A 146 17.36 66.66 8.43
C LEU A 146 16.11 65.83 8.74
N ASP A 147 14.91 66.38 8.56
CA ASP A 147 13.66 65.66 8.83
C ASP A 147 13.49 64.43 7.92
N GLN A 148 13.69 64.61 6.60
CA GLN A 148 13.52 63.54 5.62
C GLN A 148 14.64 62.49 5.69
N PHE A 149 15.90 62.93 5.75
CA PHE A 149 17.06 62.03 5.70
C PHE A 149 17.16 61.16 6.95
N LEU A 150 17.03 61.75 8.14
CA LEU A 150 17.14 61.00 9.40
C LEU A 150 16.02 59.98 9.54
N SER A 151 14.80 60.34 9.15
CA SER A 151 13.65 59.44 9.14
C SER A 151 13.89 58.24 8.22
N ARG A 152 14.32 58.46 6.96
CA ARG A 152 14.60 57.38 6.01
C ARG A 152 15.77 56.50 6.44
N ARG A 153 16.89 57.09 6.91
CA ARG A 153 18.05 56.33 7.43
C ARG A 153 17.68 55.49 8.64
N LYS A 154 16.85 56.00 9.56
CA LYS A 154 16.34 55.22 10.70
C LYS A 154 15.57 53.98 10.22
N PHE A 155 14.65 54.12 9.25
CA PHE A 155 13.93 52.98 8.69
C PHE A 155 14.82 52.00 7.94
N MET A 156 15.77 52.51 7.15
CA MET A 156 16.77 51.71 6.44
C MET A 156 17.56 50.82 7.41
N HIS A 157 18.15 51.41 8.46
CA HIS A 157 18.93 50.66 9.45
C HIS A 157 18.06 49.64 10.20
N LEU A 158 16.82 50.01 10.56
CA LEU A 158 15.89 49.09 11.20
C LEU A 158 15.57 47.88 10.30
N ARG A 159 15.35 48.11 9.00
CA ARG A 159 15.11 47.02 8.02
C ARG A 159 16.36 46.16 7.84
N LYS A 160 17.56 46.73 7.74
CA LYS A 160 18.83 45.95 7.67
C LYS A 160 19.03 45.07 8.89
N VAL A 161 18.80 45.58 10.10
CA VAL A 161 18.86 44.77 11.32
C VAL A 161 17.82 43.64 11.31
N LYS A 162 16.60 43.89 10.83
CA LYS A 162 15.57 42.85 10.69
C LYS A 162 15.95 41.78 9.66
N VAL A 163 16.58 42.16 8.53
CA VAL A 163 17.15 41.23 7.54
C VAL A 163 18.19 40.33 8.20
N ASP A 164 19.14 40.89 8.94
CA ASP A 164 20.20 40.14 9.59
C ASP A 164 19.66 39.16 10.64
N LYS A 165 18.67 39.60 11.43
CA LYS A 165 17.99 38.73 12.40
C LYS A 165 17.18 37.63 11.75
N LEU A 166 16.46 37.92 10.67
CA LEU A 166 15.71 36.91 9.93
C LEU A 166 16.65 35.86 9.33
N ARG A 167 17.79 36.30 8.73
CA ARG A 167 18.84 35.39 8.26
C ARG A 167 19.41 34.52 9.38
N GLU A 168 19.60 35.06 10.57
CA GLU A 168 20.05 34.31 11.75
C GLU A 168 19.03 33.22 12.16
N ILE A 169 17.75 33.56 12.18
CA ILE A 169 16.65 32.63 12.51
C ILE A 169 16.57 31.51 11.48
N ILE A 170 16.63 31.83 10.18
CA ILE A 170 16.62 30.84 9.09
C ILE A 170 17.79 29.87 9.25
N ARG A 171 19.02 30.36 9.47
CA ARG A 171 20.19 29.50 9.67
C ARG A 171 20.05 28.58 10.89
N LYS A 172 19.55 29.10 12.01
CA LYS A 172 19.33 28.32 13.24
C LYS A 172 18.25 27.24 13.07
N GLY A 173 17.16 27.55 12.36
CA GLY A 173 16.08 26.61 12.09
C GLY A 173 16.49 25.45 11.17
N HIS A 174 17.40 25.68 10.22
CA HIS A 174 17.95 24.62 9.38
C HIS A 174 18.88 23.65 10.13
N SER A 175 19.54 24.11 11.21
CA SER A 175 20.38 23.24 12.05
C SER A 175 19.59 22.33 13.00
N SER A 176 18.32 22.64 13.29
CA SER A 176 17.45 21.81 14.14
C SER A 176 16.57 20.81 13.35
N ASN A 177 16.53 20.92 12.02
CA ASN A 177 15.72 20.06 11.15
C ASN A 177 16.54 18.94 10.46
N SER A 178 17.49 18.36 11.18
CA SER A 178 18.13 17.11 10.79
C SER A 178 17.15 15.95 10.92
N THR A 179 16.43 15.68 9.82
CA THR A 179 15.80 14.39 9.46
C THR A 179 14.55 13.99 10.28
N PRO A 180 13.35 13.91 9.66
CA PRO A 180 12.23 13.14 10.20
C PRO A 180 12.57 11.64 10.11
N GLY A 181 13.36 11.14 11.05
CA GLY A 181 13.49 9.72 11.27
C GLY A 181 12.17 9.18 11.82
N TYR A 182 11.41 8.42 11.03
CA TYR A 182 11.44 6.98 11.30
C TYR A 182 11.58 6.59 12.78
N PRO A 183 10.55 6.52 13.66
CA PRO A 183 10.76 5.88 14.96
C PRO A 183 11.22 4.44 14.72
N ILE A 184 12.52 4.20 14.96
CA ILE A 184 13.11 2.86 14.91
C ILE A 184 12.51 2.09 16.07
N ALA A 185 11.99 0.88 15.79
CA ALA A 185 11.35 -0.03 16.74
C ALA A 185 12.32 -0.62 17.79
N SER A 186 13.41 0.06 18.11
CA SER A 186 14.44 -0.36 19.07
C SER A 186 14.13 -0.03 20.53
N ASN A 187 13.00 0.64 20.81
CA ASN A 187 12.66 1.16 22.14
C ASN A 187 11.60 0.35 22.92
N PHE A 188 11.18 -0.83 22.44
CA PHE A 188 10.27 -1.71 23.19
C PHE A 188 11.01 -2.95 23.71
N PRO A 189 11.26 -3.07 25.03
CA PRO A 189 11.80 -4.28 25.62
C PRO A 189 10.68 -5.33 25.67
N GLY A 190 10.84 -6.46 24.96
CA GLY A 190 10.09 -7.67 25.25
C GLY A 190 9.35 -8.38 24.11
N ILE A 191 9.42 -7.92 22.85
CA ILE A 191 8.72 -8.60 21.74
C ILE A 191 9.56 -8.63 20.47
N THR A 192 10.45 -9.62 20.32
CA THR A 192 10.87 -10.10 18.99
C THR A 192 11.26 -11.59 19.03
N PRO A 193 10.61 -12.47 18.25
CA PRO A 193 11.28 -13.66 17.73
C PRO A 193 12.31 -13.22 16.68
N SER A 194 13.48 -13.85 16.67
CA SER A 194 14.55 -13.64 15.70
C SER A 194 14.08 -14.00 14.28
N ILE A 195 13.97 -13.02 13.39
CA ILE A 195 13.71 -13.23 11.96
C ILE A 195 15.00 -12.94 11.19
N PRO A 196 15.50 -13.87 10.35
CA PRO A 196 16.75 -13.68 9.61
C PRO A 196 16.45 -13.11 8.22
N TYR A 197 16.29 -11.79 8.10
CA TYR A 197 16.30 -11.09 6.80
C TYR A 197 16.96 -9.71 6.93
N PRO A 198 17.62 -9.21 5.87
CA PRO A 198 18.60 -8.13 5.97
C PRO A 198 17.93 -6.78 6.23
N THR A 199 18.41 -6.07 7.26
CA THR A 199 18.04 -4.69 7.57
C THR A 199 18.76 -3.73 6.62
N GLY A 200 18.28 -3.66 5.37
CA GLY A 200 18.61 -2.61 4.42
C GLY A 200 17.49 -1.57 4.32
N PRO A 201 17.75 -0.36 3.78
CA PRO A 201 16.71 0.64 3.55
C PRO A 201 15.68 0.06 2.57
N VAL A 202 14.52 -0.30 3.08
CA VAL A 202 13.40 -0.75 2.27
C VAL A 202 12.86 0.48 1.56
N ALA A 203 13.18 0.65 0.28
CA ALA A 203 12.49 1.59 -0.59
C ALA A 203 11.05 1.11 -0.75
N MET A 204 10.17 1.52 0.16
CA MET A 204 8.73 1.29 0.04
C MET A 204 8.25 2.01 -1.23
N PRO A 205 7.55 1.35 -2.16
CA PRO A 205 6.95 2.03 -3.30
C PRO A 205 5.90 3.01 -2.76
N MET A 206 6.02 4.29 -3.11
CA MET A 206 4.96 5.28 -2.92
C MET A 206 3.67 4.76 -3.56
N PRO A 207 2.49 4.93 -2.94
CA PRO A 207 1.21 4.67 -3.60
C PRO A 207 1.14 5.54 -4.85
N LEU A 208 1.10 4.93 -6.03
CA LEU A 208 0.90 5.68 -7.27
C LEU A 208 -0.46 6.39 -7.20
N PRO A 209 -0.55 7.64 -7.68
CA PRO A 209 -1.83 8.31 -7.87
C PRO A 209 -2.73 7.45 -8.75
N SER A 210 -3.96 7.22 -8.28
CA SER A 210 -4.98 6.44 -8.99
C SER A 210 -5.30 7.11 -10.33
N GLY A 211 -4.77 6.59 -11.44
CA GLY A 211 -5.05 7.17 -12.76
C GLY A 211 -4.25 6.65 -13.96
N LEU A 212 -3.23 5.79 -13.78
CA LEU A 212 -2.49 5.24 -14.93
C LEU A 212 -2.84 3.77 -15.17
N PRO A 213 -3.26 3.39 -16.40
CA PRO A 213 -3.57 2.01 -16.73
C PRO A 213 -2.28 1.17 -16.76
N VAL A 214 -2.21 0.18 -15.88
CA VAL A 214 -1.13 -0.82 -15.87
C VAL A 214 -1.41 -1.84 -16.97
N TYR A 215 -0.71 -1.73 -18.09
CA TYR A 215 -0.77 -2.73 -19.16
C TYR A 215 -0.02 -3.99 -18.70
N ARG A 216 -0.74 -5.11 -18.49
CA ARG A 216 -0.13 -6.44 -18.31
C ARG A 216 -0.10 -7.14 -19.67
N PRO A 217 1.07 -7.53 -20.21
CA PRO A 217 1.12 -8.47 -21.32
C PRO A 217 0.79 -9.88 -20.80
N TYR A 218 -0.05 -10.59 -21.56
CA TYR A 218 -0.25 -12.04 -21.44
C TYR A 218 0.97 -12.78 -21.98
#